data_AF-A0A1Q3UFV4-F1
#
_entry.id   AF-A0A1Q3UFV4-F1
#
_cell.length_a   1.000
_cell.length_b   1.000
_cell.length_c   1.000
_cell.angle_alpha   90.00
_cell.angle_beta   90.00
_cell.angle_gamma   90.00
#
_symmetry.space_group_name_H-M   'P 1'
#
loop_
_entity.id
_entity.type
_entity.pdbx_description
1 polymer ?
#
loop_
_entity_poly.entity_id
_entity_poly.type
_entity_poly.pdbx_seq_one_letter_code
_entity_poly.pdbx_strand_id
1 'polypeptide(L)' 'MNTIPAQFVFSKDNYMWLIIAIAVVAFGFVLMSGTTDIYSTTKIVIAPIVVLTGFGIGFYAILKKPAAK' A
#
# COMPACT_ATOMS: atom_id res chain seq x y z
N MET A 1 -1.60 37.40 12.61
CA MET A 1 -1.86 36.30 11.65
C MET A 1 -2.04 35.04 12.46
N ASN A 2 -3.23 34.44 12.45
CA ASN A 2 -3.49 33.19 13.18
C ASN A 2 -2.99 32.03 12.31
N THR A 3 -1.84 31.45 12.64
CA THR A 3 -1.28 30.33 11.89
C THR A 3 -2.06 29.07 12.26
N ILE A 4 -2.96 28.61 11.38
CA ILE A 4 -3.62 27.32 11.59
C ILE A 4 -2.55 26.24 11.50
N PRO A 5 -2.26 25.49 12.58
CA PRO A 5 -1.28 24.42 12.53
C PRO A 5 -1.77 23.37 11.52
N ALA A 6 -0.87 22.92 10.65
CA ALA A 6 -1.19 21.85 9.71
C ALA A 6 -1.55 20.59 10.49
N GLN A 7 -2.83 20.24 10.50
CA GLN A 7 -3.31 19.03 11.13
C GLN A 7 -3.08 17.86 10.18
N PHE A 8 -2.12 17.00 10.52
CA PHE A 8 -1.89 15.76 9.79
C PHE A 8 -3.06 14.79 10.01
N VAL A 9 -3.55 14.17 8.93
CA VAL A 9 -4.66 13.21 8.97
C VAL A 9 -4.24 11.91 9.66
N PHE A 10 -2.97 11.53 9.52
CA PHE A 10 -2.40 10.30 10.06
C PHE A 10 -1.13 10.57 10.88
N SER A 11 -0.80 9.62 11.75
CA SER A 11 0.49 9.61 12.45
C SER A 11 1.64 9.28 11.47
N LYS A 12 2.88 9.62 11.85
CA LYS A 12 4.08 9.29 11.05
C LYS A 12 4.18 7.79 10.74
N ASP A 13 3.85 6.95 11.72
CA ASP A 13 3.92 5.49 11.55
C ASP A 13 2.91 5.01 10.50
N ASN A 14 1.68 5.55 10.53
CA ASN A 14 0.65 5.22 9.54
C ASN A 14 1.06 5.66 8.13
N TYR A 15 1.69 6.83 7.99
CA TYR A 15 2.27 7.25 6.71
C TYR A 15 3.35 6.28 6.22
N MET A 16 4.18 5.74 7.11
CA MET A 16 5.19 4.73 6.73
C MET A 16 4.54 3.43 6.26
N TRP A 17 3.51 2.94 6.95
CA TRP A 17 2.73 1.78 6.51
C TRP A 17 2.02 2.01 5.17
N LEU A 18 1.52 3.22 4.92
CA LEU A 18 0.90 3.59 3.65
C LEU A 18 1.91 3.53 2.49
N ILE A 19 3.13 4.04 2.69
CA ILE A 19 4.19 3.97 1.68
C ILE A 19 4.56 2.51 1.37
N ILE A 20 4.65 1.66 2.40
CA ILE A 20 4.89 0.23 2.23
C ILE A 20 3.76 -0.42 1.42
N ALA A 21 2.50 -0.10 1.73
CA ALA A 21 1.35 -0.60 0.97
C ALA A 21 1.45 -0.24 -0.52
N ILE A 22 1.77 1.02 -0.83
CA ILE A 22 1.95 1.49 -2.20
C ILE A 22 3.08 0.74 -2.90
N ALA A 23 4.23 0.55 -2.24
CA ALA A 23 5.36 -0.19 -2.80
C ALA A 23 5.00 -1.65 -3.12
N VAL A 24 4.25 -2.32 -2.22
CA VAL A 24 3.80 -3.71 -2.43
C VAL A 24 2.80 -3.81 -3.57
N VAL A 25 1.84 -2.88 -3.66
CA VAL A 25 0.88 -2.84 -4.78
C VAL A 25 1.61 -2.61 -6.10
N ALA A 26 2.52 -1.64 -6.15
CA ALA A 26 3.33 -1.36 -7.34
C ALA A 26 4.15 -2.59 -7.76
N PHE A 27 4.78 -3.28 -6.81
CA PHE A 27 5.51 -4.52 -7.07
C PHE A 27 4.60 -5.62 -7.63
N GLY A 28 3.39 -5.77 -7.09
CA GLY A 28 2.39 -6.70 -7.64
C GLY A 28 2.05 -6.40 -9.10
N PHE A 29 1.83 -5.14 -9.46
CA PHE A 29 1.61 -4.75 -10.85
C PHE A 29 2.83 -4.97 -11.75
N VAL A 30 4.05 -4.75 -11.23
CA VAL A 30 5.28 -5.09 -11.96
C VAL A 30 5.37 -6.60 -12.23
N LEU A 31 4.97 -7.45 -11.28
CA LEU A 31 4.91 -8.91 -11.50
C LEU A 31 3.88 -9.30 -12.58
N MET A 32 2.77 -8.56 -12.71
CA MET A 32 1.80 -8.75 -13.80
C MET A 32 2.36 -8.31 -15.15
N SER A 33 3.27 -7.33 -15.16
CA SER A 33 3.82 -6.75 -16.39
C SER A 33 4.63 -7.75 -17.22
N GLY A 34 4.77 -7.47 -18.51
CA GLY A 34 5.47 -8.31 -19.49
C GLY A 34 4.53 -9.10 -20.40
N THR A 35 4.90 -9.20 -21.67
CA THR A 35 4.05 -9.68 -22.78
C THR A 35 4.28 -11.15 -23.14
N THR A 36 5.39 -11.74 -22.69
CA THR A 36 5.70 -13.16 -22.82
C THR A 36 5.11 -13.94 -21.64
N ASP A 37 4.55 -15.13 -21.93
CA ASP A 37 3.94 -16.05 -20.95
C ASP A 37 2.81 -15.45 -20.10
N ILE A 38 1.76 -14.97 -20.77
CA ILE A 38 0.51 -14.48 -20.16
C ILE A 38 -0.14 -15.51 -19.22
N TYR A 39 0.02 -16.80 -19.50
CA TYR A 39 -0.51 -17.90 -18.67
C TYR A 39 0.43 -18.33 -17.53
N SER A 40 1.48 -17.57 -17.24
CA SER A 40 2.35 -17.84 -16.10
C SER A 40 1.56 -17.78 -14.80
N THR A 41 1.69 -18.83 -13.97
CA THR A 41 1.12 -18.89 -12.62
C THR A 41 1.49 -17.67 -11.78
N THR A 42 2.67 -17.08 -12.02
CA THR A 42 3.10 -15.86 -11.34
C THR A 42 2.19 -14.67 -11.66
N LYS A 43 1.81 -14.48 -12.93
CA LYS A 43 0.99 -13.34 -13.36
C LYS A 43 -0.49 -13.53 -13.00
N ILE A 44 -1.00 -14.75 -13.09
CA ILE A 44 -2.41 -15.06 -12.87
C ILE A 44 -2.74 -15.22 -11.38
N VAL A 45 -1.82 -15.76 -10.58
CA VAL A 45 -2.09 -16.11 -9.17
C VAL A 45 -1.26 -15.29 -8.21
N ILE A 46 0.07 -15.31 -8.35
CA ILE A 46 0.96 -14.68 -7.35
C ILE A 46 0.79 -13.16 -7.36
N ALA A 47 0.78 -12.55 -8.55
CA ALA A 47 0.75 -11.11 -8.67
C ALA A 47 -0.56 -10.51 -8.11
N PRO A 48 -1.77 -11.06 -8.40
CA PRO A 48 -3.00 -10.62 -7.72
C PRO A 48 -2.97 -10.79 -6.20
N ILE A 49 -2.40 -11.88 -5.68
CA ILE A 49 -2.26 -12.09 -4.23
C ILE A 49 -1.37 -11.00 -3.62
N VAL A 50 -0.27 -10.65 -4.27
CA VAL A 50 0.63 -9.57 -3.82
C VAL A 50 -0.10 -8.23 -3.82
N VAL A 51 -0.84 -7.91 -4.87
CA VAL A 51 -1.64 -6.67 -4.95
C VAL A 51 -2.68 -6.61 -3.83
N LEU A 52 -3.44 -7.70 -3.61
CA LEU A 52 -4.43 -7.77 -2.53
C LEU A 52 -3.79 -7.64 -1.14
N THR A 53 -2.60 -8.21 -0.95
CA THR A 53 -1.82 -8.04 0.28
C THR A 53 -1.44 -6.58 0.49
N GLY A 54 -0.98 -5.90 -0.56
CA GLY A 54 -0.69 -4.47 -0.52
C GLY A 54 -1.91 -3.63 -0.14
N PHE A 55 -3.09 -3.92 -0.71
CA PHE A 55 -4.34 -3.27 -0.29
C PHE A 55 -4.71 -3.55 1.17
N GLY A 56 -4.52 -4.79 1.64
CA GLY A 56 -4.71 -5.15 3.05
C GLY A 56 -3.83 -4.33 4.00
N ILE A 57 -2.55 -4.15 3.65
CA ILE A 57 -1.62 -3.28 4.40
C ILE A 57 -2.10 -1.83 4.36
N GLY A 58 -2.59 -1.35 3.21
CA GLY A 58 -3.15 -0.01 3.06
C GLY A 58 -4.36 0.23 3.96
N PHE A 59 -5.31 -0.71 4.00
CA PHE A 59 -6.44 -0.65 4.92
C PHE A 59 -5.98 -0.64 6.37
N TYR A 60 -5.02 -1.48 6.73
CA TYR A 60 -4.41 -1.45 8.06
C TYR A 60 -3.79 -0.07 8.36
N ALA A 61 -3.03 0.52 7.44
CA ALA A 61 -2.39 1.82 7.61
C ALA A 61 -3.41 2.95 7.85
N ILE A 62 -4.56 2.90 7.17
CA ILE A 62 -5.63 3.89 7.30
C ILE A 62 -6.43 3.68 8.60
N LEU A 63 -6.78 2.43 8.92
CA LEU A 63 -7.62 2.09 10.07
C LEU A 63 -6.86 2.06 11.39
N LYS A 64 -5.54 1.91 11.36
CA LYS A 64 -4.70 1.93 12.56
C LYS A 64 -4.91 3.25 13.26
N LYS A 65 -5.56 3.22 14.44
CA LYS A 65 -5.74 4.42 15.24
C LYS A 65 -4.36 5.03 15.54
N PRO A 66 -4.19 6.35 15.41
CA PRO A 66 -2.98 6.99 15.88
C PRO A 66 -2.83 6.59 17.35
N ALA A 67 -1.70 5.96 17.70
CA ALA A 67 -1.39 5.65 19.08
C ALA A 67 -1.45 6.99 19.81
N ALA A 68 -2.39 7.12 20.75
CA ALA A 68 -2.53 8.33 21.54
C ALA A 68 -1.17 8.55 22.23
N LYS A 69 -0.48 9.60 21.81
CA LYS A 69 0.65 10.16 22.56
C LYS A 69 0.13 11.37 23.28
#